data_AF-A0A5C6V0B7-F1
#
_entry.id   AF-A0A5C6V0B7-F1
#
_cell.length_a   1.000
_cell.length_b   1.000
_cell.length_c   1.000
_cell.angle_alpha   90.00
_cell.angle_beta   90.00
_cell.angle_gamma   90.00
#
_symmetry.space_group_name_H-M   'P 1'
#
loop_
_entity.id
_entity.type
_entity.pdbx_description
1 polymer ?
#
loop_
_entity_poly.entity_id
_entity_poly.type
_entity_poly.pdbx_seq_one_letter_code
_entity_poly.pdbx_strand_id
1 'polypeptide(L)'
;MKKIFVTMLLSASLGAMAQSPNVDYDIDKRAENFTEKVAKELDLNATQKARLLEIHTAELEEMTRAKKARRDVVVQHREEIKDKREELKNDQEALEARRAALKAEKEAYAQEKQAMEEKYRSQVKSILTEEQFEQYLLLKGRKQGKAEAINKMHRKMEHPRK
;
A
#
# COMPACT_ATOMS: atom_id res chain seq x y z
N MET A 1 -0.83 61.62 20.78
CA MET A 1 -1.42 60.28 20.64
C MET A 1 -1.22 59.80 19.21
N LYS A 2 -0.28 58.88 18.96
CA LYS A 2 -0.14 58.20 17.66
C LYS A 2 -0.34 56.71 17.92
N LYS A 3 -1.49 56.20 17.47
CA LYS A 3 -1.83 54.77 17.47
C LYS A 3 -1.00 54.14 16.34
N ILE A 4 0.05 53.40 16.69
CA ILE A 4 0.76 52.56 15.71
C ILE A 4 0.26 51.14 15.94
N PHE A 5 -0.74 50.75 15.15
CA PHE A 5 -1.06 49.35 14.94
C PHE A 5 0.13 48.74 14.17
N VAL A 6 1.08 48.15 14.88
CA VAL A 6 2.10 47.29 14.26
C VAL A 6 1.48 45.91 14.12
N THR A 7 0.68 45.73 13.08
CA THR A 7 0.35 44.41 12.54
C THR A 7 1.63 43.90 11.86
N MET A 8 2.57 43.36 12.64
CA MET A 8 3.76 42.73 12.09
C MET A 8 3.36 41.37 11.53
N LEU A 9 3.26 41.32 10.21
CA LEU A 9 3.13 40.13 9.38
C LEU A 9 4.24 39.13 9.78
N LEU A 10 3.91 38.14 10.59
CA LEU A 10 4.72 36.94 10.81
C LEU A 10 4.56 36.04 9.57
N SER A 11 5.11 36.46 8.42
CA SER A 11 5.11 35.65 7.20
C SER A 11 6.53 35.45 6.68
N ALA A 12 6.88 34.17 6.63
CA ALA A 12 7.85 33.55 5.75
C ALA A 12 9.34 33.77 6.07
N SER A 13 9.90 32.74 6.71
CA SER A 13 11.02 32.03 6.10
C SER A 13 10.69 30.53 5.99
N LEU A 14 9.80 30.19 5.05
CA LEU A 14 9.88 28.88 4.39
C LEU A 14 11.14 28.91 3.52
N GLY A 15 12.09 28.00 3.78
CA GLY A 15 13.17 27.71 2.83
C GLY A 15 14.55 27.52 3.44
N ALA A 16 14.77 26.37 4.09
CA ALA A 16 16.06 25.69 4.07
C ALA A 16 15.83 24.22 4.45
N MET A 17 15.74 23.37 3.43
CA MET A 17 15.92 21.94 3.63
C MET A 17 17.38 21.69 3.99
N ALA A 18 17.66 21.56 5.27
CA ALA A 18 18.81 20.86 5.78
C ALA A 18 18.33 20.05 6.96
N GLN A 19 18.46 18.73 6.87
CA GLN A 19 18.33 17.84 8.02
C GLN A 19 19.41 18.24 9.03
N SER A 20 19.09 19.15 9.93
CA SER A 20 19.94 19.44 11.08
C SER A 20 19.88 18.23 12.02
N PRO A 21 21.02 17.83 12.62
CA PRO A 21 21.03 16.85 13.71
C PRO A 21 20.00 17.25 14.77
N ASN A 22 19.48 16.28 15.51
CA ASN A 22 18.73 16.50 16.75
C ASN A 22 19.67 17.17 17.76
N VAL A 23 19.96 18.45 17.57
CA VAL A 23 20.55 19.30 18.58
C VAL A 23 19.35 19.74 19.40
N ASP A 24 19.31 19.25 20.63
CA ASP A 24 18.45 19.78 21.68
C ASP A 24 18.92 21.23 21.90
N TYR A 25 18.39 22.14 21.07
CA TYR A 25 18.76 23.54 21.14
C TYR A 25 18.06 24.12 22.35
N ASP A 26 18.88 24.51 23.33
CA ASP A 26 18.50 25.29 24.51
C ASP A 26 17.55 26.43 24.09
N ILE A 27 16.24 26.24 24.35
CA ILE A 27 15.16 27.13 23.89
C ILE A 27 15.36 28.51 24.46
N ASP A 28 15.76 28.58 25.73
CA ASP A 28 15.98 29.83 26.46
C ASP A 28 17.11 30.61 25.81
N LYS A 29 18.26 29.98 25.53
CA LYS A 29 19.37 30.67 24.82
C LYS A 29 19.00 31.15 23.43
N ARG A 30 18.18 30.39 22.70
CA ARG A 30 17.73 30.80 21.37
C ARG A 30 16.79 32.00 21.47
N ALA A 31 15.88 31.96 22.43
CA ALA A 31 14.96 33.05 22.69
C ALA A 31 15.69 34.33 23.10
N GLU A 32 16.67 34.20 23.99
CA GLU A 32 17.56 35.27 24.44
C GLU A 32 18.33 35.88 23.27
N ASN A 33 19.06 35.08 22.49
CA ASN A 33 19.85 35.57 21.36
C ASN A 33 19.01 36.34 20.33
N PHE A 34 17.81 35.85 20.01
CA PHE A 34 16.88 36.55 19.12
C PHE A 34 16.40 37.87 19.74
N THR A 35 15.95 37.80 21.00
CA THR A 35 15.44 38.98 21.73
C THR A 35 16.52 40.04 21.88
N GLU A 36 17.77 39.67 22.13
CA GLU A 36 18.90 40.59 22.20
C GLU A 36 19.19 41.28 20.88
N LYS A 37 19.12 40.54 19.77
CA LYS A 37 19.30 41.11 18.43
C LYS A 37 18.21 42.12 18.11
N VAL A 38 16.95 41.76 18.34
CA VAL A 38 15.80 42.64 18.09
C VAL A 38 15.81 43.84 19.03
N ALA A 39 16.20 43.65 20.29
CA ALA A 39 16.31 44.74 21.25
C ALA A 39 17.37 45.77 20.83
N LYS A 40 18.49 45.33 20.24
CA LYS A 40 19.53 46.20 19.70
C LYS A 40 19.11 46.90 18.41
N GLU A 41 18.41 46.20 17.51
CA GLU A 41 18.00 46.76 16.21
C GLU A 41 16.84 47.76 16.33
N LEU A 42 16.00 47.63 17.35
CA LEU A 42 14.79 48.46 17.54
C LEU A 42 14.87 49.38 18.76
N ASP A 43 16.02 49.46 19.44
CA ASP A 43 16.23 50.22 20.67
C ASP A 43 15.13 49.97 21.72
N LEU A 44 14.82 48.68 21.98
CA LEU A 44 13.76 48.30 22.91
C LEU A 44 14.15 48.63 24.35
N ASN A 45 13.20 49.17 25.12
CA ASN A 45 13.39 49.36 26.57
C ASN A 45 13.31 48.03 27.34
N ALA A 46 13.69 48.03 28.62
CA ALA A 46 13.75 46.82 29.45
C ALA A 46 12.42 46.07 29.52
N THR A 47 11.30 46.79 29.63
CA THR A 47 9.96 46.19 29.68
C THR A 47 9.56 45.54 28.35
N GLN A 48 9.90 46.18 27.24
CA GLN A 48 9.66 45.65 25.88
C GLN A 48 10.53 44.42 25.62
N LYS A 49 11.81 44.45 26.00
CA LYS A 49 12.74 43.32 25.89
C LYS A 49 12.26 42.11 26.70
N ALA A 50 11.82 42.33 27.95
CA ALA A 50 11.31 41.25 28.81
C ALA A 50 10.07 40.58 28.22
N ARG A 51 9.10 41.36 27.71
CA ARG A 51 7.91 40.82 27.06
C ARG A 51 8.23 40.08 25.75
N LEU A 52 9.17 40.61 24.96
CA LEU A 52 9.58 39.95 23.72
C LEU A 52 10.22 38.59 24.00
N LEU A 53 11.04 38.50 25.06
CA LEU A 53 11.66 37.25 25.49
C LEU A 53 10.61 36.22 25.88
N GLU A 54 9.65 36.61 26.71
CA GLU A 54 8.54 35.73 27.13
C GLU A 54 7.73 35.19 25.94
N ILE A 55 7.35 36.07 25.00
CA ILE A 55 6.60 35.69 23.80
C ILE A 55 7.40 34.71 22.95
N HIS A 56 8.69 34.98 22.72
CA HIS A 56 9.49 34.17 21.83
C HIS A 56 9.89 32.83 22.44
N THR A 57 10.12 32.77 23.76
CA THR A 57 10.29 31.49 24.48
C THR A 57 9.04 30.63 24.35
N ALA A 58 7.85 31.21 24.60
CA ALA A 58 6.59 30.49 24.48
C ALA A 58 6.34 29.95 23.06
N GLU A 59 6.64 30.74 22.02
CA GLU A 59 6.55 30.33 20.62
C GLU A 59 7.47 29.14 20.30
N LEU A 60 8.74 29.20 20.74
CA LEU A 60 9.70 28.13 20.50
C LEU A 60 9.34 26.83 21.23
N GLU A 61 8.80 26.94 22.45
CA GLU A 61 8.25 25.78 23.17
C GLU A 61 7.07 25.15 22.42
N GLU A 62 6.12 25.97 21.96
CA GLU A 62 4.95 25.49 21.21
C GLU A 62 5.38 24.78 19.93
N MET A 63 6.28 25.39 19.16
CA MET A 63 6.85 24.78 17.96
C MET A 63 7.53 23.44 18.26
N THR A 64 8.27 23.35 19.36
CA THR A 64 8.98 22.14 19.75
C THR A 64 8.01 21.03 20.15
N ARG A 65 6.97 21.36 20.93
CA ARG A 65 5.89 20.44 21.30
C ARG A 65 5.14 19.95 20.05
N ALA A 66 4.78 20.85 19.14
CA ALA A 66 4.11 20.50 17.89
C ALA A 66 4.97 19.59 17.00
N LYS A 67 6.28 19.85 16.92
CA LYS A 67 7.23 19.00 16.18
C LYS A 67 7.34 17.60 16.79
N LYS A 68 7.39 17.51 18.13
CA LYS A 68 7.40 16.23 18.85
C LYS A 68 6.12 15.45 18.60
N ALA A 69 4.96 16.09 18.78
CA ALA A 69 3.66 15.46 18.55
C ALA A 69 3.53 14.91 17.11
N ARG A 70 3.98 15.67 16.11
CA ARG A 70 4.01 15.20 14.71
C ARG A 70 4.92 14.00 14.52
N ARG A 71 6.10 13.98 15.15
CA ARG A 71 7.02 12.83 15.09
C ARG A 71 6.37 11.59 15.70
N ASP A 72 5.74 11.74 16.86
CA ASP A 72 5.10 10.63 17.56
C ASP A 72 3.97 10.01 16.72
N VAL A 73 3.15 10.84 16.06
CA VAL A 73 2.11 10.37 15.11
C VAL A 73 2.74 9.61 13.93
N VAL A 74 3.81 10.13 13.35
CA VAL A 74 4.51 9.47 12.22
C VAL A 74 5.09 8.12 12.65
N VAL A 75 5.65 8.03 13.86
CA VAL A 75 6.17 6.77 14.41
C VAL A 75 5.04 5.76 14.59
N GLN A 76 3.91 6.17 15.18
CA GLN A 76 2.73 5.31 15.35
C GLN A 76 2.23 4.77 14.01
N HIS A 77 2.04 5.66 13.02
CA HIS A 77 1.60 5.25 11.68
C HIS A 77 2.58 4.29 11.00
N ARG A 78 3.88 4.45 11.24
CA ARG A 78 4.90 3.55 10.67
C ARG A 78 4.80 2.14 11.23
N GLU A 79 4.57 1.99 12.53
CA GLU A 79 4.36 0.68 13.15
C GLU A 79 3.05 0.04 12.66
N GLU A 80 1.95 0.80 12.57
CA GLU A 80 0.69 0.28 12.01
C GLU A 80 0.82 -0.22 10.56
N ILE A 81 1.60 0.48 9.73
CA ILE A 81 1.88 0.06 8.35
C ILE A 81 2.72 -1.22 8.33
N LYS A 82 3.65 -1.38 9.27
CA LYS A 82 4.50 -2.57 9.38
C LYS A 82 3.67 -3.80 9.75
N ASP A 83 2.79 -3.67 10.73
CA ASP A 83 1.89 -4.76 11.14
C ASP A 83 0.97 -5.20 9.99
N LYS A 84 0.35 -4.24 9.28
CA LYS A 84 -0.47 -4.52 8.10
C LYS A 84 0.30 -5.21 6.97
N ARG A 85 1.59 -4.92 6.80
CA ARG A 85 2.42 -5.59 5.78
C ARG A 85 2.67 -7.05 6.11
N GLU A 86 2.91 -7.37 7.37
CA GLU A 86 3.08 -8.76 7.80
C GLU A 86 1.78 -9.56 7.66
N GLU A 87 0.63 -8.97 7.99
CA GLU A 87 -0.69 -9.57 7.76
C GLU A 87 -0.91 -9.90 6.26
N LEU A 88 -0.68 -8.92 5.38
CA LEU A 88 -0.81 -9.12 3.93
C LEU A 88 0.13 -10.19 3.37
N LYS A 89 1.33 -10.32 3.94
CA LYS A 89 2.29 -11.35 3.53
C LYS A 89 1.79 -12.75 3.91
N ASN A 90 1.28 -12.91 5.12
CA ASN A 90 0.69 -14.18 5.58
C ASN A 90 -0.51 -14.57 4.71
N ASP A 91 -1.37 -13.61 4.37
CA ASP A 91 -2.51 -13.84 3.48
C ASP A 91 -2.07 -14.27 2.07
N GLN A 92 -1.00 -13.67 1.56
CA GLN A 92 -0.45 -14.04 0.25
C GLN A 92 0.09 -15.49 0.27
N GLU A 93 0.85 -15.87 1.30
CA GLU A 93 1.37 -17.23 1.45
C GLU A 93 0.23 -18.26 1.54
N ALA A 94 -0.82 -17.97 2.33
CA ALA A 94 -1.99 -18.82 2.43
C ALA A 94 -2.73 -18.99 1.08
N LEU A 95 -2.83 -17.91 0.30
CA LEU A 95 -3.48 -17.93 -1.00
C LEU A 95 -2.66 -18.71 -2.04
N GLU A 96 -1.33 -18.63 -2.00
CA GLU A 96 -0.43 -19.42 -2.84
C GLU A 96 -0.53 -20.91 -2.51
N ALA A 97 -0.54 -21.28 -1.22
CA ALA A 97 -0.75 -22.66 -0.78
C ALA A 97 -2.10 -23.22 -1.28
N ARG A 98 -3.18 -22.43 -1.18
CA ARG A 98 -4.50 -22.82 -1.69
C ARG A 98 -4.52 -23.02 -3.21
N ARG A 99 -3.82 -22.17 -3.96
CA ARG A 99 -3.68 -22.32 -5.42
C ARG A 99 -2.92 -23.59 -5.80
N ALA A 100 -1.84 -23.89 -5.07
CA ALA A 100 -1.08 -25.12 -5.28
C ALA A 100 -1.94 -26.36 -5.01
N ALA A 101 -2.69 -26.38 -3.90
CA ALA A 101 -3.61 -27.47 -3.57
C ALA A 101 -4.69 -27.67 -4.65
N LEU A 102 -5.32 -26.58 -5.11
CA LEU A 102 -6.32 -26.64 -6.18
C LEU A 102 -5.75 -27.15 -7.51
N LYS A 103 -4.49 -26.80 -7.81
CA LYS A 103 -3.80 -27.30 -9.00
C LYS A 103 -3.57 -28.81 -8.91
N ALA A 104 -3.08 -29.29 -7.76
CA ALA A 104 -2.87 -30.71 -7.51
C ALA A 104 -4.18 -31.51 -7.60
N GLU A 105 -5.28 -30.98 -7.04
CA GLU A 105 -6.61 -31.60 -7.14
C GLU A 105 -7.09 -31.70 -8.58
N LYS A 106 -6.92 -30.64 -9.38
CA LYS A 106 -7.25 -30.65 -10.81
C LYS A 106 -6.43 -31.66 -11.60
N GLU A 107 -5.15 -31.79 -11.29
CA GLU A 107 -4.26 -32.77 -11.92
C GLU A 107 -4.68 -34.21 -11.56
N ALA A 108 -4.99 -34.47 -10.29
CA ALA A 108 -5.50 -35.76 -9.84
C ALA A 108 -6.82 -36.11 -10.53
N TYR A 109 -7.77 -35.18 -10.60
CA TYR A 109 -9.03 -35.38 -11.31
C TYR A 109 -8.82 -35.63 -12.82
N ALA A 110 -7.88 -34.93 -13.45
CA ALA A 110 -7.56 -35.15 -14.86
C ALA A 110 -6.99 -36.56 -15.11
N GLN A 111 -6.11 -37.04 -14.22
CA GLN A 111 -5.55 -38.39 -14.28
C GLN A 111 -6.64 -39.45 -14.07
N GLU A 112 -7.50 -39.28 -13.07
CA GLU A 112 -8.62 -40.19 -12.81
C GLU A 112 -9.56 -40.25 -14.02
N LYS A 113 -9.91 -39.09 -14.59
CA LYS A 113 -10.72 -39.01 -15.80
C LYS A 113 -10.06 -39.72 -16.97
N GLN A 114 -8.76 -39.54 -17.18
CA GLN A 114 -8.03 -40.23 -18.25
C GLN A 114 -8.05 -41.74 -18.05
N ALA A 115 -7.80 -42.23 -16.82
CA ALA A 115 -7.85 -43.66 -16.51
C ALA A 115 -9.25 -44.25 -16.75
N MET A 116 -10.31 -43.51 -16.40
CA MET A 116 -11.69 -43.91 -16.66
C MET A 116 -12.00 -43.92 -18.16
N GLU A 117 -11.52 -42.94 -18.92
CA GLU A 117 -11.68 -42.90 -20.38
C GLU A 117 -10.94 -44.05 -21.08
N GLU A 118 -9.73 -44.40 -20.62
CA GLU A 118 -8.95 -45.53 -21.13
C GLU A 118 -9.61 -46.87 -20.81
N LYS A 119 -10.11 -47.04 -19.59
CA LYS A 119 -10.89 -48.23 -19.20
C LYS A 119 -12.14 -48.38 -20.06
N TYR A 120 -12.91 -47.31 -20.22
CA TYR A 120 -14.10 -47.30 -21.06
C TYR A 120 -13.75 -47.59 -22.53
N ARG A 121 -12.70 -46.95 -23.07
CA ARG A 121 -12.20 -47.20 -24.43
C ARG A 121 -11.85 -48.67 -24.64
N SER A 122 -11.22 -49.31 -23.66
CA SER A 122 -10.85 -50.72 -23.72
C SER A 122 -12.08 -51.63 -23.74
N GLN A 123 -13.08 -51.34 -22.90
CA GLN A 123 -14.37 -52.06 -22.92
C GLN A 123 -15.08 -51.92 -24.26
N VAL A 124 -15.11 -50.71 -24.84
CA VAL A 124 -15.69 -50.49 -26.18
C VAL A 124 -14.93 -51.25 -27.26
N LYS A 125 -13.59 -51.28 -27.19
CA LYS A 125 -12.79 -52.05 -28.15
C LYS A 125 -13.08 -53.55 -28.08
N SER A 126 -13.38 -54.10 -26.89
CA SER A 126 -13.67 -55.54 -26.74
C SER A 126 -15.00 -56.00 -27.36
N ILE A 127 -15.91 -55.08 -27.70
CA ILE A 127 -17.24 -55.41 -28.26
C ILE A 127 -17.39 -55.04 -29.74
N LEU A 128 -16.41 -54.35 -30.33
CA LEU A 128 -16.44 -53.87 -31.72
C LEU A 128 -15.35 -54.56 -32.55
N THR A 129 -15.59 -54.70 -33.86
CA THR A 129 -14.49 -55.00 -34.80
C THR A 129 -13.56 -53.80 -34.95
N GLU A 130 -12.34 -54.02 -35.46
CA GLU A 130 -11.35 -52.95 -35.64
C GLU A 130 -11.93 -51.79 -36.49
N GLU A 131 -12.60 -52.10 -37.60
CA GLU A 131 -13.26 -51.12 -38.49
C GLU A 131 -14.38 -50.34 -37.80
N GLN A 132 -15.22 -51.02 -36.99
CA GLN A 132 -16.29 -50.38 -36.24
C GLN A 132 -15.74 -49.45 -35.14
N PHE A 133 -14.63 -49.85 -34.51
CA PHE A 133 -13.96 -49.05 -33.49
C PHE A 133 -13.34 -47.77 -34.08
N GLU A 134 -12.74 -47.83 -35.27
CA GLU A 134 -12.25 -46.64 -35.97
C GLU A 134 -13.37 -45.64 -36.29
N GLN A 135 -14.51 -46.12 -36.81
CA GLN A 135 -15.67 -45.27 -37.05
C GLN A 135 -16.22 -44.65 -35.76
N TYR A 136 -16.23 -45.42 -34.67
CA TYR A 136 -16.62 -44.92 -33.35
C TYR A 136 -15.71 -43.76 -32.87
N LEU A 137 -14.39 -43.88 -33.04
CA LEU A 137 -13.45 -42.80 -32.67
C LEU A 137 -13.70 -41.53 -33.50
N LEU A 138 -13.95 -41.65 -34.80
CA LEU A 138 -14.29 -40.52 -35.67
C LEU A 138 -15.59 -39.82 -35.24
N LEU A 139 -16.62 -40.61 -34.88
CA LEU A 139 -17.89 -40.09 -34.35
C LEU A 139 -17.71 -39.37 -33.01
N LYS A 140 -16.93 -39.95 -32.08
CA LYS A 140 -16.66 -39.37 -30.76
C LYS A 140 -15.89 -38.04 -30.89
N GLY A 141 -14.85 -38.00 -31.71
CA GLY A 141 -14.07 -36.77 -31.97
C GLY A 141 -14.90 -35.65 -32.59
N ARG A 142 -15.82 -35.98 -33.52
CA ARG A 142 -16.74 -35.00 -34.12
C ARG A 142 -17.71 -34.40 -33.11
N LYS A 143 -18.17 -35.18 -32.12
CA LYS A 143 -19.02 -34.68 -31.02
C LYS A 143 -18.24 -33.77 -30.07
N GLN A 144 -17.00 -34.15 -29.73
CA GLN A 144 -16.13 -33.33 -28.88
C GLN A 144 -15.81 -31.98 -29.52
N GLY A 145 -15.44 -31.96 -30.80
CA GLY A 145 -15.16 -30.70 -31.52
C GLY A 145 -16.37 -29.75 -31.59
N LYS A 146 -17.59 -30.28 -31.74
CA LYS A 146 -18.82 -29.47 -31.67
C LYS A 146 -19.06 -28.88 -30.28
N ALA A 147 -18.87 -29.66 -29.23
CA ALA A 147 -19.04 -29.20 -27.85
C ALA A 147 -18.01 -28.11 -27.49
N GLU A 148 -16.75 -28.27 -27.90
CA GLU A 148 -15.71 -27.26 -27.70
C GLU A 148 -15.98 -25.95 -28.46
N ALA A 149 -16.48 -26.04 -29.70
CA ALA A 149 -16.87 -24.87 -30.48
C ALA A 149 -17.99 -24.07 -29.78
N ILE A 150 -19.00 -24.76 -29.23
CA ILE A 150 -20.10 -24.15 -28.47
C ILE A 150 -19.57 -23.48 -27.20
N ASN A 151 -18.72 -24.18 -26.44
CA ASN A 151 -18.16 -23.66 -25.19
C ASN A 151 -17.26 -22.42 -25.43
N LYS A 152 -16.51 -22.41 -26.54
CA LYS A 152 -15.72 -21.26 -27.00
C LYS A 152 -16.60 -20.06 -27.40
N MET A 153 -17.77 -20.31 -28.00
CA MET A 153 -18.75 -19.24 -28.28
C MET A 153 -19.33 -18.68 -26.99
N HIS A 154 -19.71 -19.52 -26.02
CA HIS A 154 -20.21 -19.07 -24.71
C HIS A 154 -19.20 -18.21 -23.95
N ARG A 155 -17.93 -18.64 -23.84
CA ARG A 155 -16.88 -17.82 -23.18
C ARG A 155 -16.67 -16.45 -23.84
N LYS A 156 -16.79 -16.36 -25.17
CA LYS A 156 -16.70 -15.08 -25.89
C LYS A 156 -17.89 -14.16 -25.63
N MET A 157 -19.06 -14.72 -25.33
CA MET A 157 -20.27 -13.96 -24.99
C MET A 157 -20.30 -13.51 -23.52
N GLU A 158 -19.72 -14.29 -22.59
CA GLU A 158 -19.66 -13.93 -21.17
C GLU A 158 -18.58 -12.88 -20.84
N HIS A 159 -17.51 -12.82 -21.64
CA HIS A 159 -16.45 -11.82 -21.54
C HIS A 159 -16.23 -11.12 -22.89
N PRO A 160 -17.17 -10.28 -23.34
CA PRO A 160 -16.91 -9.43 -24.49
C PRO A 160 -15.73 -8.53 -24.12
N ARG A 161 -14.63 -8.63 -24.88
CA ARG A 161 -13.51 -7.69 -24.77
C ARG A 161 -14.10 -6.29 -24.97
N LYS A 162 -14.08 -5.47 -23.91
CA LYS A 162 -14.33 -4.03 -23.99
C LYS A 162 -13.19 -3.36 -24.72
#